data_AF-A0A920D070-F1
#
_entry.id   AF-A0A920D070-F1
#
_cell.length_a   1.000
_cell.length_b   1.000
_cell.length_c   1.000
_cell.angle_alpha   90.00
_cell.angle_beta   90.00
_cell.angle_gamma   90.00
#
_symmetry.space_group_name_H-M   'P 1'
#
loop_
_entity.id
_entity.type
_entity.pdbx_description
1 polymer ?
#
loop_
_entity_poly.entity_id
_entity_poly.type
_entity_poly.pdbx_seq_one_letter_code
_entity_poly.pdbx_strand_id
1 'polypeptide(L)'
;MIEYSTQKIFEICESYSFDRYFVGDRIPEKKIINARSKYPVPENVQILALIDTALWNSGKTGMAITDRGLYWYNGGPSSSEKSSISWEEFSEVIIWSSKEDRIEIGDKSYFFIYPRINDKVTELLEEIQFYLLGYDDEDEDEYDDLLLDDDEDEDNAITISLSFDDSDDDLTDSSTEWMIAIAGQQYGPYQLDVIRDMVQTGQIQPATTHVWTAGMANWVEFLQQPEMAALVRPQAPAMPPVPPPPPVQPAPPAQPALDALFAEPVQAGNSSVDGSLIDFNQATEEQLQELPGIGIIGAKRIVQERGSIGGFQSAEQVGELLGLKPHQVNKLKSKAVFRPITITPIHRGGGRMVDY
;
A
#
# COMPACT_ATOMS: atom_id res chain seq x y z
N MET A 1 20.56 -8.95 -28.95
CA MET A 1 20.96 -7.56 -28.65
C MET A 1 20.14 -6.64 -29.53
N ILE A 2 19.06 -6.14 -28.96
CA ILE A 2 18.22 -5.13 -29.59
C ILE A 2 19.02 -3.83 -29.68
N GLU A 3 19.08 -3.22 -30.87
CA GLU A 3 19.63 -1.88 -31.04
C GLU A 3 18.53 -0.87 -30.76
N TYR A 4 18.69 -0.07 -29.71
CA TYR A 4 17.75 0.99 -29.35
C TYR A 4 18.51 2.32 -29.15
N SER A 5 17.79 3.42 -29.35
CA SER A 5 18.26 4.78 -29.11
C SER A 5 17.73 5.27 -27.77
N THR A 6 18.64 5.56 -26.84
CA THR A 6 18.30 6.24 -25.57
C THR A 6 17.57 7.56 -25.81
N GLN A 7 17.93 8.28 -26.87
CA GLN A 7 17.28 9.54 -27.23
C GLN A 7 15.81 9.32 -27.62
N LYS A 8 15.50 8.22 -28.33
CA LYS A 8 14.13 7.92 -28.74
C LYS A 8 13.27 7.48 -27.54
N ILE A 9 13.81 6.67 -26.64
CA ILE A 9 13.14 6.34 -25.36
C ILE A 9 12.85 7.60 -24.55
N PHE A 10 13.81 8.54 -24.53
CA PHE A 10 13.61 9.83 -23.87
C PHE A 10 12.51 10.67 -24.54
N GLU A 11 12.45 10.72 -25.88
CA GLU A 11 11.37 11.41 -26.62
C GLU A 11 9.99 10.82 -26.32
N ILE A 12 9.87 9.49 -26.24
CA ILE A 12 8.64 8.81 -25.78
C ILE A 12 8.32 9.27 -24.36
N CYS A 13 9.29 9.20 -23.43
CA CYS A 13 9.07 9.66 -22.06
C CYS A 13 8.62 11.13 -21.98
N GLU A 14 9.09 12.01 -22.87
CA GLU A 14 8.74 13.43 -22.90
C GLU A 14 7.35 13.72 -23.46
N SER A 15 6.79 12.84 -24.29
CA SER A 15 5.42 12.99 -24.82
C SER A 15 4.35 12.80 -23.74
N TYR A 16 4.68 12.16 -22.62
CA TYR A 16 3.78 11.90 -21.50
C TYR A 16 3.84 12.97 -20.39
N SER A 17 2.68 13.19 -19.76
CA SER A 17 2.56 14.03 -18.58
C SER A 17 1.34 13.64 -17.74
N PHE A 18 1.56 13.21 -16.49
CA PHE A 18 0.51 12.87 -15.54
C PHE A 18 0.97 13.11 -14.09
N ASP A 19 0.06 12.98 -13.12
CA ASP A 19 0.39 13.22 -11.71
C ASP A 19 1.57 12.35 -11.24
N ARG A 20 2.50 12.96 -10.51
CA ARG A 20 3.70 12.31 -9.93
C ARG A 20 4.66 11.68 -10.94
N TYR A 21 4.54 12.05 -12.21
CA TYR A 21 5.51 11.73 -13.25
C TYR A 21 6.49 12.88 -13.47
N PHE A 22 7.77 12.55 -13.63
CA PHE A 22 8.84 13.51 -13.86
C PHE A 22 9.78 12.97 -14.94
N VAL A 23 10.22 13.81 -15.87
CA VAL A 23 11.07 13.40 -16.99
C VAL A 23 12.15 14.44 -17.29
N GLY A 24 13.35 13.97 -17.60
CA GLY A 24 14.52 14.80 -17.91
C GLY A 24 14.85 15.80 -16.80
N ASP A 25 15.11 17.04 -17.18
CA ASP A 25 15.44 18.13 -16.26
C ASP A 25 14.29 18.50 -15.31
N ARG A 26 13.06 18.00 -15.56
CA ARG A 26 11.92 18.19 -14.66
C ARG A 26 11.95 17.24 -13.46
N ILE A 27 12.89 16.30 -13.39
CA ILE A 27 13.06 15.43 -12.21
C ILE A 27 13.79 16.20 -11.11
N PRO A 28 13.15 16.46 -9.95
CA PRO A 28 13.83 17.10 -8.83
C PRO A 28 15.01 16.26 -8.33
N GLU A 29 16.17 16.89 -8.14
CA GLU A 29 17.42 16.23 -7.70
C GLU A 29 17.22 15.35 -6.45
N LYS A 30 16.43 15.83 -5.49
CA LYS A 30 16.11 15.07 -4.27
C LYS A 30 15.40 13.74 -4.56
N LYS A 31 14.57 13.67 -5.60
CA LYS A 31 13.90 12.42 -6.01
C LYS A 31 14.87 11.46 -6.67
N ILE A 32 15.80 11.97 -7.48
CA ILE A 32 16.91 11.16 -8.04
C ILE A 32 17.71 10.53 -6.90
N ILE A 33 18.11 11.32 -5.89
CA ILE A 33 18.84 10.82 -4.72
C ILE A 33 18.05 9.73 -3.98
N ASN A 34 16.75 9.94 -3.76
CA ASN A 34 15.89 8.97 -3.07
C ASN A 34 15.72 7.68 -3.89
N ALA A 35 15.51 7.79 -5.20
CA ALA A 35 15.40 6.65 -6.10
C ALA A 35 16.70 5.85 -6.11
N ARG A 36 17.86 6.50 -6.29
CA ARG A 36 19.19 5.87 -6.22
C ARG A 36 19.47 5.16 -4.89
N SER A 37 18.90 5.66 -3.79
CA SER A 37 19.06 5.06 -2.46
C SER A 37 18.18 3.82 -2.25
N LYS A 38 17.13 3.61 -3.04
CA LYS A 38 16.10 2.59 -2.79
C LYS A 38 15.93 1.60 -3.92
N TYR A 39 16.06 2.06 -5.15
CA TYR A 39 15.83 1.29 -6.36
C TYR A 39 17.17 0.67 -6.77
N PRO A 40 17.19 -0.53 -7.37
CA PRO A 40 18.43 -1.19 -7.77
C PRO A 40 19.06 -0.59 -9.03
N VAL A 41 19.10 0.75 -9.18
CA VAL A 41 19.65 1.45 -10.36
C VAL A 41 21.18 1.57 -10.23
N PRO A 42 21.99 0.98 -11.14
CA PRO A 42 23.45 1.09 -11.08
C PRO A 42 23.95 2.53 -11.27
N GLU A 43 25.08 2.90 -10.66
CA GLU A 43 25.59 4.28 -10.65
C GLU A 43 25.80 4.89 -12.05
N ASN A 44 26.16 4.08 -13.04
CA ASN A 44 26.44 4.49 -14.41
C ASN A 44 25.22 4.49 -15.35
N VAL A 45 24.03 4.16 -14.83
CA VAL A 45 22.77 4.12 -15.58
C VAL A 45 22.05 5.45 -15.44
N GLN A 46 21.67 6.14 -16.52
CA GLN A 46 20.99 7.42 -16.49
C GLN A 46 19.48 7.24 -16.26
N ILE A 47 18.90 8.00 -15.31
CA ILE A 47 17.44 8.06 -15.13
C ILE A 47 16.87 9.08 -16.10
N LEU A 48 16.00 8.63 -17.01
CA LEU A 48 15.32 9.45 -18.02
C LEU A 48 13.99 9.97 -17.50
N ALA A 49 13.22 9.12 -16.82
CA ALA A 49 11.96 9.48 -16.20
C ALA A 49 11.75 8.75 -14.86
N LEU A 50 10.87 9.30 -14.04
CA LEU A 50 10.57 8.81 -12.69
C LEU A 50 9.08 8.92 -12.40
N ILE A 51 8.48 7.80 -12.03
CA ILE A 51 7.12 7.70 -11.50
C ILE A 51 7.21 7.57 -9.99
N ASP A 52 6.61 8.50 -9.25
CA ASP A 52 6.70 8.55 -7.78
C ASP A 52 5.41 8.04 -7.11
N THR A 53 5.49 6.83 -6.53
CA THR A 53 4.39 6.22 -5.79
C THR A 53 4.54 6.39 -4.28
N ALA A 54 5.49 7.22 -3.82
CA ALA A 54 5.61 7.49 -2.40
C ALA A 54 4.42 8.34 -1.93
N LEU A 55 3.86 7.97 -0.78
CA LEU A 55 2.73 8.67 -0.16
C LEU A 55 2.93 10.19 -0.07
N TRP A 56 4.17 10.62 0.17
CA TRP A 56 4.55 12.04 0.31
C TRP A 56 5.26 12.60 -0.93
N ASN A 57 5.08 11.98 -2.10
CA ASN A 57 5.69 12.39 -3.37
C ASN A 57 7.20 12.66 -3.20
N SER A 58 7.90 11.70 -2.59
CA SER A 58 9.31 11.83 -2.19
C SER A 58 10.29 11.11 -3.14
N GLY A 59 9.83 10.17 -3.96
CA GLY A 59 10.66 9.37 -4.87
C GLY A 59 11.36 8.20 -4.18
N LYS A 60 10.88 7.79 -3.00
CA LYS A 60 11.43 6.66 -2.25
C LYS A 60 10.80 5.31 -2.63
N THR A 61 9.67 5.34 -3.33
CA THR A 61 8.99 4.18 -3.93
C THR A 61 8.45 4.64 -5.28
N GLY A 62 8.43 3.74 -6.24
CA GLY A 62 8.10 4.09 -7.63
C GLY A 62 8.96 3.34 -8.64
N MET A 63 8.93 3.82 -9.88
CA MET A 63 9.65 3.24 -11.01
C MET A 63 10.51 4.31 -11.68
N ALA A 64 11.75 3.96 -12.01
CA ALA A 64 12.67 4.73 -12.82
C ALA A 64 12.78 4.10 -14.21
N ILE A 65 12.54 4.91 -15.23
CA ILE A 65 12.80 4.59 -16.63
C ILE A 65 14.20 5.11 -16.96
N THR A 66 15.05 4.26 -17.52
CA THR A 66 16.49 4.55 -17.67
C THR A 66 17.00 4.31 -19.08
N ASP A 67 18.27 4.63 -19.33
CA ASP A 67 18.95 4.29 -20.58
C ASP A 67 19.22 2.78 -20.75
N ARG A 68 18.95 1.94 -19.74
CA ARG A 68 19.23 0.49 -19.78
C ARG A 68 18.04 -0.43 -19.52
N GLY A 69 16.96 0.09 -18.94
CA GLY A 69 15.80 -0.68 -18.54
C GLY A 69 14.91 0.03 -17.54
N LEU A 70 14.01 -0.74 -16.93
CA LEU A 70 13.15 -0.29 -15.83
C LEU A 70 13.71 -0.77 -14.50
N TYR A 71 13.61 0.08 -13.48
CA TYR A 71 14.03 -0.22 -12.12
C TYR A 71 12.99 0.34 -11.14
N TRP A 72 12.53 -0.46 -10.19
CA TRP A 72 11.47 -0.02 -9.28
C TRP A 72 11.71 -0.47 -7.85
N TYR A 73 10.92 0.10 -6.93
CA TYR A 73 10.89 -0.31 -5.53
C TYR A 73 9.50 -0.07 -4.94
N ASN A 74 8.90 -1.14 -4.42
CA ASN A 74 7.52 -1.17 -3.93
C ASN A 74 7.40 -0.95 -2.40
N GLY A 75 8.49 -0.66 -1.69
CA GLY A 75 8.42 -0.24 -0.28
C GLY A 75 8.66 -1.33 0.79
N GLY A 76 9.09 -2.55 0.43
CA GLY A 76 9.43 -3.59 1.41
C GLY A 76 10.03 -4.86 0.80
N PRO A 77 10.48 -5.83 1.63
CA PRO A 77 11.18 -7.05 1.19
C PRO A 77 10.29 -8.10 0.50
N SER A 78 9.01 -7.84 0.29
CA SER A 78 8.03 -8.80 -0.25
C SER A 78 7.58 -8.52 -1.69
N SER A 79 8.33 -7.75 -2.47
CA SER A 79 7.89 -7.31 -3.79
C SER A 79 8.70 -7.90 -4.93
N SER A 80 8.08 -8.84 -5.66
CA SER A 80 8.52 -9.50 -6.90
C SER A 80 9.88 -10.24 -6.89
N GLU A 81 10.02 -11.27 -7.74
CA GLU A 81 11.30 -12.00 -7.90
C GLU A 81 12.42 -11.08 -8.44
N LYS A 82 12.07 -10.05 -9.21
CA LYS A 82 12.98 -8.99 -9.70
C LYS A 82 12.37 -7.61 -9.45
N SER A 83 13.22 -6.60 -9.20
CA SER A 83 12.83 -5.18 -9.12
C SER A 83 13.53 -4.33 -10.19
N SER A 84 13.96 -4.99 -11.26
CA SER A 84 14.59 -4.41 -12.43
C SER A 84 14.44 -5.33 -13.63
N ILE A 85 14.31 -4.77 -14.83
CA ILE A 85 14.28 -5.49 -16.09
C ILE A 85 15.05 -4.68 -17.14
N SER A 86 15.91 -5.34 -17.91
CA SER A 86 16.66 -4.67 -18.98
C SER A 86 15.78 -4.45 -20.21
N TRP A 87 16.12 -3.51 -21.10
CA TRP A 87 15.35 -3.31 -22.32
C TRP A 87 15.23 -4.55 -23.21
N GLU A 88 16.26 -5.41 -23.22
CA GLU A 88 16.25 -6.67 -23.98
C GLU A 88 15.28 -7.70 -23.38
N GLU A 89 15.17 -7.75 -22.06
CA GLU A 89 14.20 -8.63 -21.39
C GLU A 89 12.79 -8.03 -21.43
N PHE A 90 12.68 -6.70 -21.34
CA PHE A 90 11.40 -5.99 -21.32
C PHE A 90 10.64 -6.08 -22.65
N SER A 91 11.34 -6.09 -23.78
CA SER A 91 10.71 -6.28 -25.10
C SER A 91 10.09 -7.66 -25.31
N GLU A 92 10.47 -8.65 -24.51
CA GLU A 92 10.03 -10.04 -24.68
C GLU A 92 8.94 -10.47 -23.68
N VAL A 93 8.63 -9.64 -22.68
CA VAL A 93 7.65 -9.97 -21.63
C VAL A 93 6.31 -9.29 -21.87
N ILE A 94 5.21 -9.96 -21.54
CA ILE A 94 3.89 -9.33 -21.57
C ILE A 94 3.76 -8.42 -20.34
N ILE A 95 3.18 -7.23 -20.53
CA ILE A 95 2.76 -6.34 -19.45
C ILE A 95 1.24 -6.27 -19.40
N TRP A 96 0.67 -6.26 -18.21
CA TRP A 96 -0.78 -6.07 -18.07
C TRP A 96 -1.15 -5.45 -16.72
N SER A 97 -2.21 -4.66 -16.73
CA SER A 97 -2.79 -4.10 -15.52
C SER A 97 -3.68 -5.14 -14.83
N SER A 98 -3.44 -5.38 -13.54
CA SER A 98 -4.28 -6.27 -12.74
C SER A 98 -5.32 -5.48 -11.93
N LYS A 99 -6.37 -6.17 -11.45
CA LYS A 99 -7.40 -5.61 -10.55
C LYS A 99 -6.86 -5.26 -9.14
N GLU A 100 -5.58 -5.50 -8.86
CA GLU A 100 -4.94 -5.31 -7.56
C GLU A 100 -3.99 -4.10 -7.53
N ASP A 101 -4.27 -3.07 -8.34
CA ASP A 101 -3.51 -1.81 -8.37
C ASP A 101 -2.00 -2.03 -8.62
N ARG A 102 -1.70 -2.96 -9.53
CA ARG A 102 -0.34 -3.25 -9.98
C ARG A 102 -0.30 -3.55 -11.48
N ILE A 103 0.82 -3.20 -12.08
CA ILE A 103 1.22 -3.61 -13.42
C ILE A 103 2.10 -4.84 -13.27
N GLU A 104 1.67 -5.94 -13.88
CA GLU A 104 2.44 -7.17 -13.99
C GLU A 104 3.43 -7.02 -15.15
N ILE A 105 4.65 -7.54 -14.97
CA ILE A 105 5.78 -7.44 -15.90
C ILE A 105 6.34 -8.86 -16.05
N GLY A 106 5.81 -9.60 -17.02
CA GLY A 106 6.06 -11.04 -17.16
C GLY A 106 5.60 -11.87 -15.94
N ASP A 107 6.05 -13.12 -15.85
CA ASP A 107 5.40 -14.14 -15.01
C ASP A 107 5.48 -13.93 -13.48
N LYS A 108 6.32 -13.03 -12.97
CA LYS A 108 6.62 -12.94 -11.52
C LYS A 108 7.12 -11.58 -11.03
N SER A 109 7.04 -10.56 -11.88
CA SER A 109 7.49 -9.22 -11.54
C SER A 109 6.34 -8.25 -11.62
N TYR A 110 6.28 -7.30 -10.69
CA TYR A 110 5.17 -6.35 -10.67
C TYR A 110 5.57 -5.03 -10.04
N PHE A 111 4.83 -4.00 -10.41
CA PHE A 111 4.96 -2.64 -9.90
C PHE A 111 3.63 -2.15 -9.33
N PHE A 112 3.61 -1.76 -8.06
CA PHE A 112 2.41 -1.17 -7.46
C PHE A 112 2.20 0.27 -7.95
N ILE A 113 0.98 0.57 -8.38
CA ILE A 113 0.64 1.85 -8.95
C ILE A 113 -0.77 2.29 -8.56
N TYR A 114 -0.98 3.60 -8.42
CA TYR A 114 -2.32 4.12 -8.15
C TYR A 114 -3.23 3.96 -9.37
N PRO A 115 -4.51 3.54 -9.20
CA PRO A 115 -5.46 3.39 -10.30
C PRO A 115 -5.51 4.58 -11.26
N ARG A 116 -5.47 5.80 -10.70
CA ARG A 116 -5.58 7.06 -11.45
C ARG A 116 -4.51 7.29 -12.50
N ILE A 117 -3.34 6.66 -12.36
CA ILE A 117 -2.22 6.80 -13.30
C ILE A 117 -1.85 5.46 -13.94
N ASN A 118 -2.60 4.39 -13.65
CA ASN A 118 -2.29 3.04 -14.11
C ASN A 118 -2.33 2.97 -15.64
N ASP A 119 -3.44 3.39 -16.24
CA ASP A 119 -3.61 3.39 -17.70
C ASP A 119 -2.52 4.22 -18.38
N LYS A 120 -2.20 5.40 -17.86
CA LYS A 120 -1.13 6.26 -18.41
C LYS A 120 0.27 5.69 -18.30
N VAL A 121 0.57 4.93 -17.25
CA VAL A 121 1.86 4.25 -17.15
C VAL A 121 1.89 3.02 -18.05
N THR A 122 0.77 2.30 -18.18
CA THR A 122 0.65 1.14 -19.07
C THR A 122 0.85 1.58 -20.53
N GLU A 123 0.11 2.59 -20.99
CA GLU A 123 0.27 3.21 -22.32
C GLU A 123 1.74 3.60 -22.59
N LEU A 124 2.39 4.30 -21.64
CA LEU A 124 3.80 4.69 -21.76
C LEU A 124 4.74 3.49 -21.90
N LEU A 125 4.50 2.42 -21.13
CA LEU A 125 5.33 1.23 -21.16
C LEU A 125 5.14 0.42 -22.45
N GLU A 126 3.91 0.34 -22.95
CA GLU A 126 3.55 -0.28 -24.22
C GLU A 126 4.19 0.46 -25.39
N GLU A 127 4.15 1.79 -25.42
CA GLU A 127 4.80 2.58 -26.48
C GLU A 127 6.32 2.41 -26.48
N ILE A 128 6.94 2.31 -25.30
CA ILE A 128 8.37 1.96 -25.19
C ILE A 128 8.61 0.54 -25.72
N GLN A 129 7.75 -0.42 -25.41
CA GLN A 129 7.90 -1.81 -25.86
C GLN A 129 7.77 -1.95 -27.37
N PHE A 130 6.76 -1.31 -27.95
CA PHE A 130 6.53 -1.24 -29.40
C PHE A 130 7.76 -0.70 -30.12
N TYR A 131 8.31 0.42 -29.63
CA TYR A 131 9.56 0.97 -30.14
C TYR A 131 10.75 -0.01 -30.06
N LEU A 132 10.89 -0.74 -28.95
CA LEU A 132 11.99 -1.70 -28.76
C LEU A 132 11.90 -2.90 -29.70
N LEU A 133 10.69 -3.28 -30.11
CA LEU A 133 10.47 -4.37 -31.08
C LEU A 133 10.67 -3.93 -32.53
N GLY A 134 10.86 -2.62 -32.76
CA GLY A 134 11.17 -2.08 -34.09
C GLY A 134 9.96 -2.02 -35.02
N TYR A 135 8.75 -2.06 -34.45
CA TYR A 135 7.55 -1.74 -35.19
C TYR A 135 7.49 -0.22 -35.39
N ASP A 136 7.31 0.19 -36.65
CA ASP A 136 6.99 1.57 -36.99
C ASP A 136 5.45 1.73 -36.93
N ASP A 137 4.93 2.96 -36.81
CA ASP A 137 3.48 3.27 -36.73
C ASP A 137 2.62 2.66 -37.88
N GLU A 138 3.23 2.03 -38.89
CA GLU A 138 2.55 1.39 -40.02
C GLU A 138 2.16 -0.09 -39.76
N ASP A 139 2.63 -0.73 -38.68
CA ASP A 139 2.45 -2.17 -38.40
C ASP A 139 1.59 -2.46 -37.13
N GLU A 140 0.78 -1.50 -36.67
CA GLU A 140 -0.09 -1.60 -35.46
C GLU A 140 -1.00 -2.86 -35.48
N ASP A 141 -1.47 -3.26 -36.66
CA ASP A 141 -2.35 -4.42 -36.85
C ASP A 141 -1.67 -5.79 -36.57
N GLU A 142 -0.34 -5.91 -36.64
CA GLU A 142 0.41 -7.17 -36.40
C GLU A 142 0.73 -7.38 -34.91
N TYR A 143 0.79 -6.30 -34.13
CA TYR A 143 1.07 -6.35 -32.69
C TYR A 143 -0.12 -6.88 -31.88
N ASP A 144 -1.33 -6.50 -32.29
CA ASP A 144 -2.58 -7.02 -31.72
C ASP A 144 -2.74 -8.54 -31.95
N ASP A 145 -2.24 -9.06 -33.08
CA ASP A 145 -2.35 -10.49 -33.43
C ASP A 145 -1.41 -11.37 -32.56
N LEU A 146 -0.26 -10.85 -32.14
CA LEU A 146 0.68 -11.53 -31.23
C LEU A 146 0.20 -11.59 -29.77
N LEU A 147 -0.76 -10.73 -29.39
CA LEU A 147 -1.40 -10.77 -28.07
C LEU A 147 -2.59 -11.74 -28.02
N LEU A 148 -2.99 -12.32 -29.17
CA LEU A 148 -4.17 -13.19 -29.28
C LEU A 148 -3.87 -14.70 -29.24
N ASP A 149 -2.61 -15.10 -29.33
CA ASP A 149 -2.22 -16.52 -29.29
C ASP A 149 -1.55 -16.88 -27.95
N ASP A 150 -2.36 -17.19 -26.94
CA ASP A 150 -2.28 -18.47 -26.21
C ASP A 150 -3.32 -18.52 -25.06
N ASP A 151 -4.24 -19.48 -25.21
CA ASP A 151 -5.03 -20.18 -24.19
C ASP A 151 -6.15 -19.45 -23.43
N GLU A 152 -7.37 -19.59 -23.98
CA GLU A 152 -8.59 -20.06 -23.31
C GLU A 152 -8.66 -19.94 -21.77
N ASP A 153 -8.97 -18.75 -21.27
CA ASP A 153 -9.87 -18.59 -20.12
C ASP A 153 -10.94 -17.54 -20.50
N GLU A 154 -12.15 -18.05 -20.73
CA GLU A 154 -13.31 -17.46 -21.41
C GLU A 154 -13.94 -16.20 -20.75
N ASP A 155 -13.22 -15.47 -19.89
CA ASP A 155 -13.76 -14.31 -19.17
C ASP A 155 -12.96 -13.00 -19.33
N ASN A 156 -11.88 -12.95 -20.12
CA ASN A 156 -11.03 -11.74 -20.12
C ASN A 156 -10.36 -11.33 -21.44
N ALA A 157 -11.07 -11.44 -22.57
CA ALA A 157 -10.71 -10.79 -23.84
C ALA A 157 -11.99 -10.53 -24.67
N ILE A 158 -12.25 -9.44 -25.40
CA ILE A 158 -11.63 -8.14 -25.73
C ILE A 158 -12.79 -7.31 -26.33
N THR A 159 -12.82 -5.98 -26.17
CA THR A 159 -13.18 -5.07 -27.28
C THR A 159 -12.63 -3.67 -27.01
N ILE A 160 -11.48 -3.34 -27.60
CA ILE A 160 -11.16 -1.94 -27.93
C ILE A 160 -12.09 -1.57 -29.08
N SER A 161 -13.05 -0.69 -28.81
CA SER A 161 -13.78 0.03 -29.84
C SER A 161 -13.25 1.45 -29.86
N LEU A 162 -12.30 1.70 -30.77
CA LEU A 162 -11.99 3.04 -31.22
C LEU A 162 -13.16 3.56 -32.05
N SER A 163 -14.06 4.30 -31.42
CA SER A 163 -15.02 5.17 -32.12
C SER A 163 -14.79 6.61 -31.71
N PHE A 164 -14.15 7.38 -32.60
CA PHE A 164 -14.32 8.82 -32.69
C PHE A 164 -15.76 9.11 -33.12
N ASP A 165 -16.61 9.58 -32.22
CA ASP A 165 -17.89 10.20 -32.59
C ASP A 165 -18.12 11.47 -31.75
N ASP A 166 -18.18 12.58 -32.47
CA ASP A 166 -18.57 13.92 -32.05
C ASP A 166 -20.08 13.91 -31.79
N SER A 167 -20.47 13.71 -30.54
CA SER A 167 -21.86 13.84 -30.10
C SER A 167 -21.92 14.35 -28.66
N ASP A 168 -21.97 15.67 -28.53
CA ASP A 168 -22.65 16.37 -27.44
C ASP A 168 -24.07 15.79 -27.26
N ASP A 169 -24.32 15.02 -26.18
CA ASP A 169 -25.49 15.20 -25.31
C ASP A 169 -25.39 14.37 -24.01
N ASP A 170 -25.18 15.10 -22.92
CA ASP A 170 -25.81 14.99 -21.61
C ASP A 170 -25.83 13.64 -20.86
N LEU A 171 -24.84 13.49 -19.96
CA LEU A 171 -25.13 13.26 -18.55
C LEU A 171 -24.25 14.19 -17.72
N THR A 172 -24.75 15.40 -17.47
CA THR A 172 -24.28 16.25 -16.38
C THR A 172 -24.59 15.60 -15.03
N ASP A 173 -23.84 14.58 -14.62
CA ASP A 173 -23.71 14.29 -13.19
C ASP A 173 -22.63 15.21 -12.65
N SER A 174 -23.06 16.24 -11.93
CA SER A 174 -22.17 17.15 -11.22
C SER A 174 -21.29 16.34 -10.27
N SER A 175 -20.08 15.99 -10.73
CA SER A 175 -19.06 15.27 -9.97
C SER A 175 -18.71 16.11 -8.74
N THR A 176 -19.40 15.83 -7.64
CA THR A 176 -19.32 16.64 -6.43
C THR A 176 -17.94 16.43 -5.83
N GLU A 177 -17.11 17.45 -5.92
CA GLU A 177 -15.75 17.45 -5.42
C GLU A 177 -15.71 17.76 -3.92
N TRP A 178 -15.07 16.88 -3.16
CA TRP A 178 -15.02 16.93 -1.71
C TRP A 178 -13.62 17.29 -1.23
N MET A 179 -13.55 18.28 -0.35
CA MET A 179 -12.37 18.60 0.44
C MET A 179 -12.44 17.86 1.77
N ILE A 180 -11.29 17.41 2.25
CA ILE A 180 -11.12 16.69 3.51
C ILE A 180 -10.17 17.47 4.41
N ALA A 181 -10.50 17.64 5.68
CA ALA A 181 -9.62 18.24 6.68
C ALA A 181 -9.26 17.25 7.79
N ILE A 182 -7.96 17.08 8.02
CA ILE A 182 -7.37 16.18 9.02
C ILE A 182 -6.34 16.98 9.81
N ALA A 183 -6.49 17.03 11.14
CA ALA A 183 -5.58 17.76 12.03
C ALA A 183 -5.31 19.22 11.60
N GLY A 184 -6.33 19.90 11.04
CA GLY A 184 -6.24 21.29 10.59
C GLY A 184 -5.52 21.51 9.25
N GLN A 185 -5.19 20.45 8.52
CA GLN A 185 -4.70 20.51 7.14
C GLN A 185 -5.80 20.06 6.19
N GLN A 186 -5.92 20.73 5.04
CA GLN A 186 -6.95 20.46 4.03
C GLN A 186 -6.33 19.72 2.84
N TYR A 187 -7.08 18.76 2.30
CA TYR A 187 -6.69 17.87 1.22
C TYR A 187 -7.87 17.72 0.25
N GLY A 188 -7.59 17.49 -1.04
CA GLY A 188 -8.60 17.43 -2.10
C GLY A 188 -8.37 18.51 -3.16
N PRO A 189 -9.30 18.64 -4.13
CA PRO A 189 -10.59 17.96 -4.20
C PRO A 189 -10.48 16.46 -4.49
N TYR A 190 -11.31 15.66 -3.83
CA TYR A 190 -11.45 14.22 -4.05
C TYR A 190 -12.88 13.88 -4.42
N GLN A 191 -13.05 12.86 -5.26
CA GLN A 191 -14.36 12.30 -5.55
C GLN A 191 -14.75 11.26 -4.50
N LEU A 192 -16.04 11.02 -4.34
CA LEU A 192 -16.60 10.16 -3.28
C LEU A 192 -15.98 8.76 -3.27
N ASP A 193 -15.68 8.17 -4.43
CA ASP A 193 -15.08 6.84 -4.51
C ASP A 193 -13.64 6.80 -3.98
N VAL A 194 -12.85 7.84 -4.24
CA VAL A 194 -11.51 7.96 -3.65
C VAL A 194 -11.57 8.16 -2.15
N ILE A 195 -12.59 8.86 -1.65
CA ILE A 195 -12.83 8.98 -0.21
C ILE A 195 -13.22 7.63 0.40
N ARG A 196 -14.03 6.83 -0.30
CA ARG A 196 -14.41 5.47 0.10
C ARG A 196 -13.16 4.60 0.27
N ASP A 197 -12.27 4.60 -0.72
CA ASP A 197 -11.03 3.83 -0.68
C ASP A 197 -10.13 4.30 0.45
N MET A 198 -10.00 5.61 0.66
CA MET A 198 -9.24 6.17 1.79
C MET A 198 -9.79 5.73 3.15
N VAL A 199 -11.10 5.56 3.30
CA VAL A 199 -11.71 5.03 4.53
C VAL A 199 -11.46 3.53 4.66
N GLN A 200 -11.69 2.75 3.60
CA GLN A 200 -11.56 1.30 3.61
C GLN A 200 -10.12 0.85 3.85
N THR A 201 -9.16 1.55 3.26
CA THR A 201 -7.72 1.34 3.47
C THR A 201 -7.21 1.96 4.79
N GLY A 202 -8.08 2.66 5.54
CA GLY A 202 -7.75 3.29 6.82
C GLY A 202 -6.80 4.48 6.71
N GLN A 203 -6.59 5.02 5.50
CA GLN A 203 -5.78 6.22 5.26
C GLN A 203 -6.39 7.47 5.91
N ILE A 204 -7.72 7.56 5.97
CA ILE A 204 -8.44 8.58 6.73
C ILE A 204 -9.32 7.92 7.78
N GLN A 205 -9.39 8.53 8.97
CA GLN A 205 -10.24 8.03 10.04
C GLN A 205 -11.52 8.86 10.08
N PRO A 206 -12.70 8.28 9.75
CA PRO A 206 -13.98 9.00 9.76
C PRO A 206 -14.25 9.77 11.06
N ALA A 207 -13.85 9.22 12.21
CA ALA A 207 -14.09 9.84 13.51
C ALA A 207 -13.30 11.14 13.78
N THR A 208 -12.23 11.41 13.02
CA THR A 208 -11.37 12.60 13.23
C THR A 208 -11.26 13.49 11.99
N THR A 209 -12.03 13.16 10.96
CA THR A 209 -11.97 13.78 9.65
C THR A 209 -13.18 14.71 9.48
N HIS A 210 -12.94 15.89 8.89
CA HIS A 210 -14.01 16.77 8.45
C HIS A 210 -14.05 16.80 6.92
N VAL A 211 -15.22 17.01 6.35
CA VAL A 211 -15.46 17.08 4.91
C VAL A 211 -16.19 18.37 4.57
N TRP A 212 -15.99 18.83 3.35
CA TRP A 212 -16.69 19.99 2.81
C TRP A 212 -16.78 19.87 1.29
N THR A 213 -17.88 20.33 0.71
CA THR A 213 -18.03 20.45 -0.74
C THR A 213 -18.71 21.77 -1.10
N ALA A 214 -18.60 22.18 -2.36
CA ALA A 214 -19.21 23.39 -2.88
C ALA A 214 -20.73 23.38 -2.64
N GLY A 215 -21.24 24.38 -1.91
CA GLY A 215 -22.65 24.45 -1.49
C GLY A 215 -22.87 24.24 0.02
N MET A 216 -21.87 23.77 0.76
CA MET A 216 -21.92 23.69 2.22
C MET A 216 -21.52 25.00 2.89
N ALA A 217 -22.28 25.42 3.91
CA ALA A 217 -22.00 26.65 4.66
C ALA A 217 -20.71 26.58 5.50
N ASN A 218 -20.39 25.39 6.05
CA ASN A 218 -19.21 25.16 6.89
C ASN A 218 -18.74 23.70 6.76
N TRP A 219 -17.51 23.42 7.20
CA TRP A 219 -16.96 22.07 7.30
C TRP A 219 -17.81 21.22 8.25
N VAL A 220 -18.11 20.00 7.84
CA VAL A 220 -18.94 19.04 8.58
C VAL A 220 -18.09 17.84 8.95
N GLU A 221 -18.31 17.25 10.12
CA GLU A 221 -17.63 16.00 10.49
C GLU A 221 -18.01 14.87 9.53
N PHE A 222 -17.03 14.04 9.16
CA PHE A 222 -17.20 12.97 8.17
C PHE A 222 -18.39 12.05 8.49
N LEU A 223 -18.55 11.66 9.76
CA LEU A 223 -19.66 10.77 10.18
C LEU A 223 -21.02 11.47 10.25
N GLN A 224 -21.05 12.81 10.23
CA GLN A 224 -22.30 13.58 10.26
C GLN A 224 -22.83 13.87 8.86
N GLN A 225 -22.00 13.78 7.82
CA GLN A 225 -22.44 13.91 6.44
C GLN A 225 -23.05 12.58 5.94
N PRO A 226 -24.31 12.54 5.46
CA PRO A 226 -24.98 11.29 5.09
C PRO A 226 -24.24 10.46 4.02
N GLU A 227 -23.69 11.10 3.00
CA GLU A 227 -22.93 10.45 1.93
C GLU A 227 -21.65 9.79 2.46
N MET A 228 -20.94 10.47 3.36
CA MET A 228 -19.71 9.98 3.97
C MET A 228 -19.97 8.90 5.02
N ALA A 229 -21.03 9.06 5.82
CA ALA A 229 -21.46 8.06 6.78
C ALA A 229 -21.90 6.75 6.13
N ALA A 230 -22.40 6.79 4.88
CA ALA A 230 -22.74 5.60 4.11
C ALA A 230 -21.50 4.78 3.72
N LEU A 231 -20.33 5.41 3.56
CA LEU A 231 -19.07 4.74 3.19
C LEU A 231 -18.49 3.85 4.31
N VAL A 232 -18.87 4.11 5.56
CA VAL A 232 -18.33 3.40 6.75
C VAL A 232 -19.22 2.23 7.17
N ARG A 233 -20.43 2.10 6.58
CA ARG A 233 -21.32 0.99 6.90
C ARG A 233 -20.86 -0.24 6.11
N PRO A 234 -20.61 -1.40 6.74
CA PRO A 234 -20.53 -2.63 5.98
C PRO A 234 -21.87 -2.80 5.24
N GLN A 235 -21.83 -2.93 3.92
CA GLN A 235 -23.02 -3.33 3.16
C GLN A 235 -23.38 -4.74 3.66
N ALA A 236 -24.38 -4.82 4.52
CA ALA A 236 -24.94 -6.09 4.92
C ALA A 236 -25.50 -6.75 3.65
N PRO A 237 -25.23 -8.04 3.38
CA PRO A 237 -26.04 -8.76 2.41
C PRO A 237 -27.51 -8.60 2.80
N ALA A 238 -28.40 -8.39 1.83
CA ALA A 238 -29.82 -8.21 2.08
C ALA A 238 -30.38 -9.42 2.86
N MET A 239 -30.51 -9.27 4.18
CA MET A 239 -31.08 -10.32 5.03
C MET A 239 -32.61 -10.35 4.84
N PRO A 240 -33.23 -11.53 4.83
CA PRO A 240 -34.68 -11.63 4.94
C PRO A 240 -35.18 -10.98 6.25
N PRO A 241 -36.43 -10.47 6.29
CA PRO A 241 -36.93 -9.72 7.45
C PRO A 241 -36.96 -10.57 8.71
N VAL A 242 -36.35 -10.07 9.79
CA VAL A 242 -36.31 -10.71 11.11
C VAL A 242 -37.63 -10.43 11.86
N PRO A 243 -38.24 -11.41 12.55
CA PRO A 243 -39.43 -11.19 13.39
C PRO A 243 -39.14 -10.33 14.63
N PRO A 244 -40.16 -9.70 15.25
CA PRO A 244 -39.96 -8.72 16.33
C PRO A 244 -39.41 -9.35 17.62
N PRO A 245 -38.71 -8.56 18.47
CA PRO A 245 -38.00 -9.07 19.63
C PRO A 245 -38.94 -9.45 20.79
N PRO A 246 -38.57 -10.45 21.62
CA PRO A 246 -39.28 -10.75 22.86
C PRO A 246 -38.99 -9.72 23.96
N PRO A 247 -39.87 -9.57 24.97
CA PRO A 247 -39.78 -8.51 25.98
C PRO A 247 -38.58 -8.70 26.92
N VAL A 248 -37.92 -7.58 27.23
CA VAL A 248 -36.76 -7.43 28.11
C VAL A 248 -37.12 -7.83 29.56
N GLN A 249 -36.35 -8.74 30.15
CA GLN A 249 -36.36 -8.97 31.61
C GLN A 249 -35.21 -8.20 32.28
N PRO A 250 -35.43 -7.59 33.47
CA PRO A 250 -34.39 -6.82 34.15
C PRO A 250 -33.36 -7.74 34.88
N ALA A 251 -32.11 -7.28 34.91
CA ALA A 251 -30.96 -7.98 35.48
C ALA A 251 -31.06 -8.18 37.01
N PRO A 252 -30.56 -9.30 37.57
CA PRO A 252 -30.44 -9.49 39.02
C PRO A 252 -29.14 -8.89 39.61
N PRO A 253 -29.14 -8.52 40.90
CA PRO A 253 -28.02 -7.83 41.56
C PRO A 253 -26.90 -8.76 42.03
N ALA A 254 -25.69 -8.21 42.13
CA ALA A 254 -24.46 -8.87 42.58
C ALA A 254 -24.42 -9.12 44.08
N GLN A 255 -23.88 -10.28 44.51
CA GLN A 255 -23.33 -10.55 45.84
C GLN A 255 -22.20 -11.62 45.80
N PRO A 256 -21.33 -11.70 46.83
CA PRO A 256 -19.88 -11.92 46.71
C PRO A 256 -19.36 -13.35 46.94
N ALA A 257 -18.05 -13.49 46.75
CA ALA A 257 -17.20 -14.69 46.59
C ALA A 257 -16.86 -15.51 47.85
N LEU A 258 -16.03 -16.56 47.61
CA LEU A 258 -15.19 -17.43 48.47
C LEU A 258 -15.70 -18.89 48.53
N ASP A 259 -14.92 -19.94 48.31
CA ASP A 259 -13.48 -20.09 48.11
C ASP A 259 -13.16 -21.54 47.68
N ALA A 260 -12.06 -21.68 46.93
CA ALA A 260 -11.17 -22.85 46.81
C ALA A 260 -11.79 -24.20 46.34
N LEU A 261 -11.21 -24.90 45.36
CA LEU A 261 -9.95 -25.62 45.50
C LEU A 261 -9.54 -26.16 44.12
N PHE A 262 -8.55 -25.55 43.47
CA PHE A 262 -7.48 -26.24 42.72
C PHE A 262 -6.37 -25.21 42.44
N ALA A 263 -5.47 -25.09 43.42
CA ALA A 263 -4.17 -24.41 43.37
C ALA A 263 -3.17 -25.32 42.62
N GLU A 264 -2.46 -24.87 41.59
CA GLU A 264 -1.13 -24.19 41.58
C GLU A 264 0.04 -25.16 41.25
N PRO A 265 1.24 -24.72 40.78
CA PRO A 265 1.81 -23.37 40.92
C PRO A 265 2.59 -22.76 39.72
N VAL A 266 2.80 -21.43 39.81
CA VAL A 266 4.01 -20.60 39.56
C VAL A 266 4.67 -20.47 38.15
N GLN A 267 5.06 -19.29 37.60
CA GLN A 267 5.39 -17.96 38.15
C GLN A 267 5.20 -16.78 37.16
N ALA A 268 4.86 -15.62 37.78
CA ALA A 268 5.33 -14.24 37.55
C ALA A 268 5.26 -13.65 36.12
N GLY A 269 4.64 -12.51 35.84
CA GLY A 269 4.25 -11.30 36.58
C GLY A 269 4.23 -10.21 35.50
N ASN A 270 3.33 -9.24 35.42
CA ASN A 270 2.72 -8.43 36.46
C ASN A 270 1.51 -7.73 35.82
N SER A 271 0.33 -7.83 36.44
CA SER A 271 -0.77 -6.91 36.16
C SER A 271 -0.57 -5.69 37.06
N SER A 272 -0.32 -4.51 36.49
CA SER A 272 -0.53 -3.26 37.22
C SER A 272 -0.54 -2.05 36.28
N VAL A 273 -1.68 -1.37 36.30
CA VAL A 273 -1.87 0.00 35.85
C VAL A 273 -1.04 0.92 36.75
N ASP A 274 0.26 1.08 36.42
CA ASP A 274 1.11 2.17 36.95
C ASP A 274 2.39 2.26 36.11
N GLY A 275 2.58 3.34 35.35
CA GLY A 275 3.87 3.81 34.81
C GLY A 275 4.89 2.85 34.15
N SER A 276 4.58 1.57 33.91
CA SER A 276 5.59 0.57 33.58
C SER A 276 5.86 0.49 32.08
N LEU A 277 7.13 0.60 31.70
CA LEU A 277 7.60 0.52 30.32
C LEU A 277 7.14 -0.79 29.65
N ILE A 278 6.59 -0.69 28.44
CA ILE A 278 6.15 -1.82 27.62
C ILE A 278 7.34 -2.39 26.85
N ASP A 279 7.57 -3.69 26.97
CA ASP A 279 8.67 -4.38 26.30
C ASP A 279 8.27 -4.80 24.88
N PHE A 280 8.82 -4.15 23.87
CA PHE A 280 8.40 -4.37 22.47
C PHE A 280 8.71 -5.78 21.95
N ASN A 281 9.68 -6.45 22.55
CA ASN A 281 10.07 -7.80 22.16
C ASN A 281 9.21 -8.89 22.82
N GLN A 282 8.38 -8.53 23.80
CA GLN A 282 7.51 -9.47 24.52
C GLN A 282 6.04 -9.06 24.60
N ALA A 283 5.71 -7.78 24.33
CA ALA A 283 4.37 -7.24 24.46
C ALA A 283 3.38 -7.91 23.49
N THR A 284 2.13 -8.08 23.93
CA THR A 284 1.05 -8.53 23.04
C THR A 284 0.60 -7.41 22.11
N GLU A 285 -0.14 -7.75 21.07
CA GLU A 285 -0.67 -6.74 20.13
C GLU A 285 -1.51 -5.70 20.88
N GLU A 286 -2.34 -6.14 21.82
CA GLU A 286 -3.21 -5.28 22.63
C GLU A 286 -2.39 -4.31 23.50
N GLN A 287 -1.31 -4.78 24.11
CA GLN A 287 -0.43 -3.93 24.93
C GLN A 287 0.30 -2.88 24.08
N LEU A 288 0.67 -3.21 22.85
CA LEU A 288 1.33 -2.26 21.95
C LEU A 288 0.38 -1.16 21.47
N GLN A 289 -0.91 -1.45 21.33
CA GLN A 289 -1.93 -0.48 20.89
C GLN A 289 -2.20 0.66 21.90
N GLU A 290 -1.84 0.46 23.16
CA GLU A 290 -1.98 1.50 24.19
C GLU A 290 -0.90 2.59 24.09
N LEU A 291 0.10 2.40 23.22
CA LEU A 291 1.23 3.30 23.07
C LEU A 291 0.96 4.45 22.08
N PRO A 292 1.47 5.66 22.38
CA PRO A 292 1.21 6.83 21.56
C PRO A 292 1.82 6.68 20.16
N GLY A 293 0.97 6.73 19.14
CA GLY A 293 1.37 6.54 17.74
C GLY A 293 1.35 5.08 17.27
N ILE A 294 0.91 4.15 18.11
CA ILE A 294 0.79 2.73 17.76
C ILE A 294 -0.69 2.34 17.85
N GLY A 295 -1.36 2.25 16.70
CA GLY A 295 -2.70 1.65 16.60
C GLY A 295 -2.64 0.17 16.26
N ILE A 296 -3.79 -0.47 16.07
CA ILE A 296 -3.93 -1.91 15.75
C ILE A 296 -2.97 -2.34 14.63
N ILE A 297 -2.94 -1.60 13.51
CA ILE A 297 -2.06 -1.90 12.37
C ILE A 297 -0.58 -1.79 12.75
N GLY A 298 -0.22 -0.78 13.54
CA GLY A 298 1.16 -0.59 14.01
C GLY A 298 1.59 -1.70 14.97
N ALA A 299 0.71 -2.12 15.88
CA ALA A 299 0.95 -3.22 16.81
C ALA A 299 1.11 -4.54 16.06
N LYS A 300 0.23 -4.86 15.11
CA LYS A 300 0.32 -6.06 14.28
C LYS A 300 1.63 -6.09 13.48
N ARG A 301 2.03 -4.95 12.91
CA ARG A 301 3.29 -4.81 12.16
C ARG A 301 4.52 -4.97 13.06
N ILE A 302 4.50 -4.44 14.29
CA ILE A 302 5.56 -4.66 15.28
C ILE A 302 5.70 -6.14 15.63
N VAL A 303 4.57 -6.83 15.87
CA VAL A 303 4.58 -8.27 16.21
C VAL A 303 5.12 -9.13 15.07
N GLN A 304 4.77 -8.79 13.83
CA GLN A 304 5.28 -9.46 12.64
C GLN A 304 6.79 -9.21 12.45
N GLU A 305 7.22 -7.96 12.50
CA GLU A 305 8.61 -7.58 12.22
C GLU A 305 9.58 -8.05 13.29
N ARG A 306 9.22 -8.02 14.59
CA ARG A 306 10.11 -8.55 15.65
C ARG A 306 10.44 -10.02 15.46
N GLY A 307 9.52 -10.80 14.88
CA GLY A 307 9.74 -12.21 14.56
C GLY A 307 10.76 -12.39 13.42
N SER A 308 10.70 -11.53 12.42
CA SER A 308 11.58 -11.55 11.25
C SER A 308 13.01 -11.05 11.53
N ILE A 309 13.15 -10.04 12.40
CA ILE A 309 14.46 -9.40 12.67
C ILE A 309 15.12 -9.86 13.97
N GLY A 310 14.50 -10.77 14.72
CA GLY A 310 15.03 -11.27 15.99
C GLY A 310 14.87 -10.31 17.18
N GLY A 311 13.95 -9.34 17.06
CA GLY A 311 13.64 -8.32 18.07
C GLY A 311 14.18 -6.93 17.75
N PHE A 312 13.49 -5.91 18.24
CA PHE A 312 13.89 -4.51 18.16
C PHE A 312 14.95 -4.17 19.21
N GLN A 313 15.87 -3.27 18.85
CA GLN A 313 16.93 -2.81 19.74
C GLN A 313 16.71 -1.39 20.27
N SER A 314 15.79 -0.62 19.66
CA SER A 314 15.53 0.77 20.02
C SER A 314 14.17 1.29 19.55
N ALA A 315 13.72 2.39 20.14
CA ALA A 315 12.47 3.06 19.74
C ALA A 315 12.59 3.71 18.35
N GLU A 316 13.80 4.02 17.91
CA GLU A 316 14.12 4.54 16.59
C GLU A 316 13.79 3.53 15.49
N GLN A 317 14.14 2.25 15.68
CA GLN A 317 13.79 1.19 14.72
C GLN A 317 12.28 1.02 14.58
N VAL A 318 11.55 1.07 15.70
CA VAL A 318 10.08 1.05 15.70
C VAL A 318 9.52 2.30 15.02
N GLY A 319 10.14 3.46 15.27
CA GLY A 319 9.77 4.71 14.65
C GLY A 319 9.95 4.72 13.13
N GLU A 320 11.05 4.15 12.64
CA GLU A 320 11.32 3.98 11.22
C GLU A 320 10.30 3.03 10.57
N LEU A 321 10.04 1.89 11.21
CA LEU A 321 9.06 0.91 10.74
C LEU A 321 7.65 1.48 10.62
N LEU A 322 7.23 2.27 11.61
CA LEU A 322 5.87 2.82 11.71
C LEU A 322 5.75 4.24 11.13
N GLY A 323 6.83 4.80 10.58
CA GLY A 323 6.84 6.17 10.04
C GLY A 323 6.54 7.25 11.09
N LEU A 324 6.93 7.02 12.34
CA LEU A 324 6.68 7.96 13.44
C LEU A 324 7.54 9.21 13.32
N LYS A 325 6.94 10.38 13.56
CA LYS A 325 7.68 11.64 13.62
C LYS A 325 8.60 11.67 14.86
N PRO A 326 9.70 12.44 14.87
CA PRO A 326 10.66 12.45 15.99
C PRO A 326 10.04 12.70 17.37
N HIS A 327 9.01 13.55 17.45
CA HIS A 327 8.31 13.81 18.71
C HIS A 327 7.47 12.63 19.20
N GLN A 328 6.95 11.79 18.29
CA GLN A 328 6.24 10.55 18.63
C GLN A 328 7.23 9.49 19.11
N VAL A 329 8.37 9.34 18.45
CA VAL A 329 9.47 8.47 18.91
C VAL A 329 9.97 8.88 20.30
N ASN A 330 10.12 10.18 20.55
CA ASN A 330 10.51 10.68 21.87
C ASN A 330 9.46 10.38 22.96
N LYS A 331 8.17 10.48 22.64
CA LYS A 331 7.09 10.05 23.56
C LYS A 331 7.11 8.54 23.77
N LEU A 332 7.42 7.76 22.73
CA LEU A 332 7.50 6.31 22.80
C LEU A 332 8.64 5.84 23.71
N LYS A 333 9.82 6.48 23.64
CA LYS A 333 10.97 6.19 24.52
C LYS A 333 10.64 6.25 26.01
N SER A 334 9.73 7.14 26.41
CA SER A 334 9.32 7.26 27.81
C SER A 334 8.42 6.12 28.30
N LYS A 335 7.93 5.27 27.38
CA LYS A 335 6.99 4.18 27.64
C LYS A 335 7.45 2.82 27.09
N ALA A 336 8.64 2.74 26.49
CA ALA A 336 9.13 1.56 25.79
C ALA A 336 10.44 1.02 26.40
N VAL A 337 10.58 -0.30 26.42
CA VAL A 337 11.83 -1.01 26.70
C VAL A 337 12.06 -2.09 25.64
N PHE A 338 13.31 -2.46 25.41
CA PHE A 338 13.74 -3.40 24.37
C PHE A 338 14.67 -4.45 24.98
N ARG A 339 14.11 -5.54 25.53
CA ARG A 339 14.95 -6.62 26.11
C ARG A 339 15.33 -7.63 25.03
N PRO A 340 16.56 -8.18 25.07
CA PRO A 340 16.99 -9.19 24.09
C PRO A 340 16.15 -10.46 24.20
N ILE A 341 15.72 -11.00 23.05
CA ILE A 341 15.03 -12.29 22.98
C ILE A 341 16.05 -13.39 23.25
N THR A 342 15.98 -14.02 24.43
CA THR A 342 16.84 -15.16 24.75
C THR A 342 16.25 -16.40 24.07
N ILE A 343 16.83 -16.80 22.93
CA ILE A 343 16.49 -18.08 22.30
C ILE A 343 17.11 -19.18 23.17
N THR A 344 16.30 -19.83 24.00
CA THR A 344 16.74 -21.04 24.71
C THR A 344 16.98 -22.12 23.66
N PRO A 345 18.21 -22.63 23.49
CA PRO A 345 18.45 -23.71 22.53
C PRO A 345 17.70 -24.95 23.01
N ILE A 346 16.77 -25.41 22.18
CA ILE A 346 16.04 -26.65 22.39
C ILE A 346 17.07 -27.78 22.36
N HIS A 347 17.41 -28.33 23.53
CA HIS A 347 18.13 -29.59 23.63
C HIS A 347 17.29 -30.66 22.93
N ARG A 348 17.75 -31.14 21.76
CA ARG A 348 17.20 -32.35 21.16
C ARG A 348 17.47 -33.50 22.13
N GLY A 349 16.42 -33.96 22.79
CA GLY A 349 16.44 -35.15 23.64
C GLY A 349 17.06 -36.31 22.88
N GLY A 350 18.08 -36.93 23.50
CA GLY A 350 18.85 -38.03 22.95
C GLY A 350 17.97 -39.16 22.47
N GLY A 351 18.25 -39.61 21.25
CA GLY A 351 17.71 -40.84 20.71
C GLY A 351 18.06 -42.01 21.63
N ARG A 352 17.06 -42.84 21.93
CA ARG A 352 17.27 -44.17 22.50
C ARG A 352 18.08 -44.99 21.50
N MET A 353 19.31 -45.31 21.89
CA MET A 353 20.14 -46.34 21.27
C MET A 353 19.47 -47.69 21.54
N VAL A 354 19.10 -48.39 20.48
CA VAL A 354 18.65 -49.79 20.53
C VAL A 354 19.91 -50.63 20.51
N ASP A 355 20.26 -51.26 21.62
CA ASP A 355 21.22 -52.37 21.61
C ASP A 355 20.44 -53.69 21.59
N TYR A 356 20.87 -54.56 20.67
CA TYR A 356 20.37 -55.89 20.36
C TYR A 356 20.76 -56.94 21.40
#